data_AF-A0A1W1XID6-F1
#
_entry.id   AF-A0A1W1XID6-F1
#
_cell.length_a   1.000
_cell.length_b   1.000
_cell.length_c   1.000
_cell.angle_alpha   90.00
_cell.angle_beta   90.00
_cell.angle_gamma   90.00
#
_symmetry.space_group_name_H-M   'P 1'
#
loop_
_entity.id
_entity.type
_entity.pdbx_description
1 polymer ?
#
loop_
_entity_poly.entity_id
_entity_poly.type
_entity_poly.pdbx_seq_one_letter_code
_entity_poly.pdbx_strand_id
1 'polypeptide(L)'
;MSRQLFIFTAGNPEARKHLEDTIENHINLERIIGFFGPEEQEELRNIDRKHHLYAWGAVPGPNNERLWGEIKPEDYMLCVYNKTYQYVAEVLKKTRNEKCARELWGSDADGKTWELMYFLSKPRKIQIPVQNLSRYLNRSYRGFTKISQDKVQNIIKEFGDLKNFINKQLINPRPPADPESPEPPSPVEKVINHIQSRGFVYEPWQIAQYITAIRTKPFVILAGISGTGKSKLPALVAEATGGKSRLVPVRPDWTDSSDILGYVDLQGAFRPGALLELALEAMNDKERFWTCIIDEMNLARVEYYFAEILSKIEDRKGTAESGYKSDPLLGQSIKVKDTEWMNVILPPNLCLVGTVNMDETSHGFSRKVLDRAFTIEISEVHLDSWEPLVSANMGAIVDWPPTKWYPRAIRLPELRNLKEEEEQEVIRAVDVLKEINKLLIPAQLQVGYRTRDEVALFLIHANEIRESFTGSNGEKIDPLDLALQMKILPRIVGGSTAIRQVVLGLLGWAMAGEPYKNDEDARPIFEDWENAGRPMAITEAKYPRFAARLCLMWERLLTEGYTSYWL
;
A
#
# COMPACT_ATOMS: atom_id res chain seq x y z
N MET A 1 21.21 -14.44 25.66
CA MET A 1 20.88 -15.83 25.29
C MET A 1 19.55 -15.83 24.56
N SER A 2 19.38 -16.61 23.49
CA SER A 2 18.11 -16.64 22.75
C SER A 2 17.05 -17.38 23.56
N ARG A 3 15.88 -16.77 23.75
CA ARG A 3 14.67 -17.43 24.27
C ARG A 3 14.24 -18.57 23.34
N GLN A 4 13.55 -19.57 23.88
CA GLN A 4 13.09 -20.76 23.19
C GLN A 4 11.58 -20.98 23.38
N LEU A 5 10.97 -21.77 22.48
CA LEU A 5 9.55 -22.12 22.52
C LEU A 5 9.36 -23.63 22.69
N PHE A 6 8.60 -24.01 23.72
CA PHE A 6 8.28 -25.39 24.07
C PHE A 6 6.77 -25.60 24.12
N ILE A 7 6.35 -26.85 23.92
CA ILE A 7 4.96 -27.24 23.81
C ILE A 7 4.71 -28.48 24.66
N PHE A 8 3.66 -28.44 25.46
CA PHE A 8 3.15 -29.61 26.16
C PHE A 8 1.70 -29.88 25.75
N THR A 9 1.32 -31.16 25.75
CA THR A 9 -0.03 -31.56 25.33
C THR A 9 -0.86 -32.08 26.51
N ALA A 10 -2.10 -31.60 26.64
CA ALA A 10 -3.08 -32.11 27.62
C ALA A 10 -4.14 -32.99 26.93
N GLY A 11 -3.69 -34.05 26.26
CA GLY A 11 -4.53 -34.85 25.35
C GLY A 11 -5.41 -35.91 26.01
N ASN A 12 -5.09 -36.36 27.22
CA ASN A 12 -5.85 -37.39 27.95
C ASN A 12 -6.67 -36.76 29.11
N PRO A 13 -7.69 -37.44 29.66
CA PRO A 13 -8.50 -36.92 30.77
C PRO A 13 -7.68 -36.55 32.02
N GLU A 14 -6.65 -37.34 32.34
CA GLU A 14 -5.76 -37.12 33.48
C GLU A 14 -4.95 -35.82 33.35
N ALA A 15 -4.31 -35.58 32.20
CA ALA A 15 -3.62 -34.31 31.95
C ALA A 15 -4.59 -33.12 31.89
N ARG A 16 -5.84 -33.30 31.46
CA ARG A 16 -6.84 -32.23 31.52
C ARG A 16 -7.21 -31.86 32.96
N LYS A 17 -7.28 -32.84 33.87
CA LYS A 17 -7.44 -32.58 35.30
C LYS A 17 -6.25 -31.80 35.86
N HIS A 18 -5.03 -32.19 35.52
CA HIS A 18 -3.82 -31.46 35.94
C HIS A 18 -3.79 -30.02 35.41
N LEU A 19 -4.34 -29.79 34.21
CA LEU A 19 -4.45 -28.46 33.63
C LEU A 19 -5.37 -27.58 34.47
N GLU A 20 -6.51 -28.12 34.89
CA GLU A 20 -7.43 -27.44 35.80
C GLU A 20 -6.77 -27.15 37.15
N ASP A 21 -6.04 -28.11 37.71
CA ASP A 21 -5.42 -28.01 39.03
C ASP A 21 -4.30 -26.94 39.12
N THR A 22 -3.47 -26.80 38.08
CA THR A 22 -2.23 -26.01 38.18
C THR A 22 -1.97 -25.00 37.06
N ILE A 23 -2.82 -24.93 36.03
CA ILE A 23 -2.72 -23.95 34.92
C ILE A 23 -3.94 -23.03 34.90
N GLU A 24 -5.16 -23.57 35.02
CA GLU A 24 -6.37 -22.75 35.07
C GLU A 24 -6.55 -22.13 36.47
N ASN A 25 -6.29 -22.91 37.51
CA ASN A 25 -6.25 -22.45 38.89
C ASN A 25 -4.82 -22.22 39.36
N HIS A 26 -4.65 -21.23 40.23
CA HIS A 26 -3.35 -20.98 40.86
C HIS A 26 -3.13 -21.97 42.02
N ILE A 27 -1.88 -22.38 42.19
CA ILE A 27 -1.45 -23.25 43.27
C ILE A 27 -1.40 -22.44 44.56
N ASN A 28 -2.03 -22.95 45.61
CA ASN A 28 -1.84 -22.41 46.95
C ASN A 28 -0.43 -22.75 47.45
N LEU A 29 0.43 -21.73 47.60
CA LEU A 29 1.82 -21.88 48.01
C LEU A 29 1.99 -22.68 49.30
N GLU A 30 1.11 -22.48 50.28
CA GLU A 30 1.23 -23.15 51.59
C GLU A 30 1.05 -24.68 51.49
N ARG A 31 0.40 -25.19 50.42
CA ARG A 31 0.30 -26.63 50.16
C ARG A 31 1.62 -27.27 49.73
N ILE A 32 2.50 -26.49 49.08
CA ILE A 32 3.69 -27.04 48.43
C ILE A 32 5.01 -26.54 49.02
N ILE A 33 5.01 -25.41 49.73
CA ILE A 33 6.24 -24.74 50.17
C ILE A 33 7.10 -25.61 51.10
N GLY A 34 6.48 -26.48 51.89
CA GLY A 34 7.17 -27.42 52.78
C GLY A 34 8.01 -28.49 52.07
N PHE A 35 7.83 -28.68 50.76
CA PHE A 35 8.62 -29.63 49.96
C PHE A 35 9.90 -29.02 49.37
N PHE A 36 10.18 -27.74 49.62
CA PHE A 36 11.33 -27.01 49.06
C PHE A 36 12.30 -26.56 50.16
N GLY A 37 13.59 -26.41 49.82
CA GLY A 37 14.61 -25.90 50.74
C GLY A 37 14.49 -24.39 51.00
N PRO A 38 15.11 -23.84 52.07
CA PRO A 38 14.90 -22.44 52.48
C PRO A 38 15.12 -21.38 51.39
N GLU A 39 16.13 -21.55 50.54
CA GLU A 39 16.40 -20.63 49.41
C GLU A 39 15.28 -20.69 48.37
N GLU A 40 14.83 -21.89 48.01
CA GLU A 40 13.75 -22.08 47.04
C GLU A 40 12.39 -21.61 47.57
N GLN A 41 12.15 -21.73 48.88
CA GLN A 41 10.95 -21.21 49.52
C GLN A 41 10.84 -19.70 49.36
N GLU A 42 11.93 -18.96 49.57
CA GLU A 42 11.95 -17.50 49.39
C GLU A 42 11.71 -17.11 47.93
N GLU A 43 12.31 -17.82 46.98
CA GLU A 43 12.05 -17.61 45.56
C GLU A 43 10.58 -17.87 45.20
N LEU A 44 9.98 -18.94 45.70
CA LEU A 44 8.58 -19.27 45.45
C LEU A 44 7.62 -18.25 46.08
N ARG A 45 7.91 -17.76 47.30
CA ARG A 45 7.16 -16.65 47.93
C ARG A 45 7.22 -15.40 47.06
N ASN A 46 8.37 -15.11 46.46
CA ASN A 46 8.53 -13.96 45.57
C ASN A 46 7.80 -14.12 44.24
N ILE A 47 7.77 -15.33 43.67
CA ILE A 47 6.99 -15.64 42.46
C ILE A 47 5.49 -15.51 42.74
N ASP A 48 5.01 -16.12 43.83
CA ASP A 48 3.59 -16.14 44.18
C ASP A 48 3.03 -14.73 44.39
N ARG A 49 3.78 -13.86 45.09
CA ARG A 49 3.43 -12.44 45.29
C ARG A 49 3.28 -11.65 43.99
N LYS A 50 4.04 -12.00 42.94
CA LYS A 50 4.08 -11.24 41.68
C LYS A 50 3.17 -11.79 40.59
N HIS A 51 3.06 -13.11 40.50
CA HIS A 51 2.43 -13.78 39.35
C HIS A 51 1.32 -14.74 39.72
N HIS A 52 1.16 -15.06 41.01
CA HIS A 52 0.57 -16.31 41.49
C HIS A 52 1.30 -17.55 40.94
N LEU A 53 1.22 -18.68 41.64
CA LEU A 53 1.92 -19.89 41.22
C LEU A 53 1.10 -20.72 40.24
N TYR A 54 1.71 -21.02 39.10
CA TYR A 54 1.21 -21.97 38.11
C TYR A 54 2.33 -22.93 37.76
N ALA A 55 2.01 -24.20 37.52
CA ALA A 55 3.03 -25.19 37.21
C ALA A 55 2.55 -26.23 36.22
N TRP A 56 3.51 -26.82 35.53
CA TRP A 56 3.32 -28.04 34.76
C TRP A 56 4.51 -28.97 34.97
N GLY A 57 4.30 -30.27 34.73
CA GLY A 57 5.31 -31.30 34.91
C GLY A 57 5.28 -32.36 33.83
N ALA A 58 6.37 -33.13 33.76
CA ALA A 58 6.47 -34.30 32.89
C ALA A 58 7.01 -35.50 33.68
N VAL A 59 6.55 -36.70 33.32
CA VAL A 59 7.06 -37.95 33.88
C VAL A 59 8.50 -38.19 33.39
N PRO A 60 9.43 -38.60 34.27
CA PRO A 60 10.80 -38.92 33.87
C PRO A 60 10.87 -39.96 32.77
N GLY A 61 11.73 -39.68 31.80
CA GLY A 61 12.03 -40.57 30.69
C GLY A 61 13.07 -39.93 29.78
N PRO A 62 13.77 -40.72 28.94
CA PRO A 62 14.94 -40.25 28.21
C PRO A 62 14.70 -38.98 27.37
N ASN A 63 13.53 -38.87 26.75
CA ASN A 63 13.17 -37.68 25.97
C ASN A 63 12.75 -36.49 26.84
N ASN A 64 11.94 -36.72 27.88
CA ASN A 64 11.46 -35.64 28.74
C ASN A 64 12.59 -35.04 29.58
N GLU A 65 13.50 -35.85 30.10
CA GLU A 65 14.67 -35.36 30.85
C GLU A 65 15.59 -34.50 29.98
N ARG A 66 15.83 -34.93 28.73
CA ARG A 66 16.60 -34.14 27.76
C ARG A 66 15.94 -32.79 27.50
N LEU A 67 14.66 -32.79 27.11
CA LEU A 67 13.94 -31.55 26.79
C LEU A 67 13.80 -30.63 28.00
N TRP A 68 13.52 -31.18 29.19
CA TRP A 68 13.43 -30.41 30.43
C TRP A 68 14.79 -29.81 30.84
N GLY A 69 15.89 -30.53 30.60
CA GLY A 69 17.25 -30.03 30.78
C GLY A 69 17.54 -28.77 29.97
N GLU A 70 16.94 -28.64 28.78
CA GLU A 70 17.13 -27.51 27.87
C GLU A 70 16.31 -26.25 28.23
N ILE A 71 15.27 -26.37 29.07
CA ILE A 71 14.43 -25.24 29.48
C ILE A 71 15.25 -24.24 30.31
N LYS A 72 15.04 -22.95 30.06
CA LYS A 72 15.60 -21.83 30.84
C LYS A 72 14.48 -20.89 31.30
N PRO A 73 14.72 -20.09 32.37
CA PRO A 73 13.87 -18.95 32.66
C PRO A 73 13.71 -18.05 31.43
N GLU A 74 12.54 -17.43 31.27
CA GLU A 74 12.13 -16.60 30.12
C GLU A 74 11.80 -17.34 28.80
N ASP A 75 11.94 -18.67 28.77
CA ASP A 75 11.40 -19.46 27.67
C ASP A 75 9.87 -19.47 27.70
N TYR A 76 9.23 -19.74 26.57
CA TYR A 76 7.78 -19.77 26.47
C TYR A 76 7.24 -21.20 26.37
N MET A 77 6.14 -21.45 27.09
CA MET A 77 5.40 -22.70 27.10
C MET A 77 4.01 -22.49 26.48
N LEU A 78 3.69 -23.30 25.47
CA LEU A 78 2.36 -23.37 24.88
C LEU A 78 1.68 -24.69 25.25
N CYS A 79 0.45 -24.59 25.75
CA CYS A 79 -0.42 -25.74 25.96
C CYS A 79 -1.21 -26.05 24.70
N VAL A 80 -1.20 -27.30 24.23
CA VAL A 80 -2.01 -27.75 23.09
C VAL A 80 -2.90 -28.93 23.48
N TYR A 81 -4.20 -28.82 23.23
CA TYR A 81 -5.11 -29.96 23.22
C TYR A 81 -6.26 -29.72 22.25
N ASN A 82 -6.94 -30.78 21.80
CA ASN A 82 -7.99 -30.71 20.77
C ASN A 82 -7.56 -29.98 19.48
N LYS A 83 -6.29 -30.09 19.09
CA LYS A 83 -5.69 -29.38 17.94
C LYS A 83 -5.79 -27.84 18.04
N THR A 84 -5.83 -27.31 19.25
CA THR A 84 -5.89 -25.86 19.53
C THR A 84 -4.82 -25.50 20.55
N TYR A 85 -4.11 -24.38 20.34
CA TYR A 85 -3.28 -23.74 21.37
C TYR A 85 -4.21 -23.07 22.38
N GLN A 86 -4.07 -23.44 23.65
CA GLN A 86 -5.04 -23.16 24.71
C GLN A 86 -4.50 -22.16 25.75
N TYR A 87 -3.20 -22.24 26.03
CA TYR A 87 -2.54 -21.35 26.97
C TYR A 87 -1.13 -21.01 26.50
N VAL A 88 -0.67 -19.80 26.80
CA VAL A 88 0.72 -19.37 26.68
C VAL A 88 1.22 -18.79 28.00
N ALA A 89 2.42 -19.17 28.42
CA ALA A 89 3.06 -18.65 29.62
C ALA A 89 4.58 -18.59 29.47
N GLU A 90 5.22 -17.73 30.24
CA GLU A 90 6.68 -17.65 30.37
C GLU A 90 7.15 -18.55 31.53
N VAL A 91 8.26 -19.24 31.34
CA VAL A 91 8.90 -20.06 32.37
C VAL A 91 9.60 -19.16 33.38
N LEU A 92 9.23 -19.28 34.65
CA LEU A 92 9.86 -18.53 35.74
C LEU A 92 10.99 -19.33 36.39
N LYS A 93 10.75 -20.62 36.65
CA LYS A 93 11.70 -21.51 37.32
C LYS A 93 11.46 -22.95 36.89
N LYS A 94 12.51 -23.76 36.83
CA LYS A 94 12.41 -25.23 36.72
C LYS A 94 12.89 -25.90 38.00
N THR A 95 12.27 -27.01 38.38
CA THR A 95 12.65 -27.80 39.55
C THR A 95 12.32 -29.28 39.34
N ARG A 96 13.07 -30.19 39.97
CA ARG A 96 12.75 -31.61 39.99
C ARG A 96 12.34 -31.98 41.41
N ASN A 97 11.06 -32.23 41.64
CA ASN A 97 10.55 -32.48 42.99
C ASN A 97 9.41 -33.49 42.99
N GLU A 98 9.74 -34.75 43.31
CA GLU A 98 8.78 -35.85 43.35
C GLU A 98 7.68 -35.64 44.39
N LYS A 99 8.04 -35.14 45.58
CA LYS A 99 7.07 -34.93 46.68
C LYS A 99 6.03 -33.88 46.32
N CYS A 100 6.50 -32.77 45.73
CA CYS A 100 5.61 -31.70 45.26
C CYS A 100 4.72 -32.17 44.10
N ALA A 101 5.28 -32.91 43.13
CA ALA A 101 4.50 -33.45 42.01
C ALA A 101 3.41 -34.44 42.46
N ARG A 102 3.68 -35.29 43.46
CA ARG A 102 2.68 -36.18 44.05
C ARG A 102 1.56 -35.42 44.78
N GLU A 103 1.88 -34.34 45.47
CA GLU A 103 0.86 -33.48 46.11
C GLU A 103 -0.03 -32.76 45.07
N LEU A 104 0.55 -32.32 43.96
CA LEU A 104 -0.16 -31.55 42.93
C LEU A 104 -0.96 -32.43 41.96
N TRP A 105 -0.39 -33.57 41.53
CA TRP A 105 -0.94 -34.38 40.44
C TRP A 105 -1.03 -35.87 40.76
N GLY A 106 -0.59 -36.32 41.94
CA GLY A 106 -0.60 -37.74 42.30
C GLY A 106 0.44 -38.57 41.54
N SER A 107 0.07 -39.81 41.21
CA SER A 107 0.91 -40.76 40.48
C SER A 107 0.12 -41.42 39.36
N ASP A 108 0.79 -41.76 38.28
CA ASP A 108 0.24 -42.54 37.17
C ASP A 108 0.06 -44.03 37.55
N ALA A 109 -0.48 -44.82 36.61
CA ALA A 109 -0.73 -46.25 36.81
C ALA A 109 0.53 -47.08 37.11
N ASP A 110 1.71 -46.57 36.73
CA ASP A 110 3.02 -47.21 36.97
C ASP A 110 3.69 -46.67 38.25
N GLY A 111 2.98 -45.85 39.03
CA GLY A 111 3.47 -45.25 40.28
C GLY A 111 4.45 -44.09 40.09
N LYS A 112 4.65 -43.60 38.85
CA LYS A 112 5.49 -42.45 38.55
C LYS A 112 4.71 -41.15 38.68
N THR A 113 5.40 -40.03 38.78
CA THR A 113 4.76 -38.71 38.88
C THR A 113 5.43 -37.72 37.93
N TRP A 114 4.81 -36.55 37.74
CA TRP A 114 5.25 -35.48 36.85
C TRP A 114 6.36 -34.61 37.50
N GLU A 115 7.38 -35.27 38.06
CA GLU A 115 8.43 -34.63 38.88
C GLU A 115 9.34 -33.67 38.12
N LEU A 116 9.41 -33.73 36.78
CA LEU A 116 10.15 -32.77 35.96
C LEU A 116 9.32 -31.49 35.78
N MET A 117 9.33 -30.64 36.80
CA MET A 117 8.42 -29.52 36.94
C MET A 117 9.01 -28.19 36.46
N TYR A 118 8.13 -27.27 36.12
CA TYR A 118 8.46 -25.87 35.92
C TYR A 118 7.30 -24.96 36.31
N PHE A 119 7.64 -23.84 36.95
CA PHE A 119 6.73 -22.78 37.34
C PHE A 119 6.61 -21.74 36.22
N LEU A 120 5.40 -21.25 36.05
CA LEU A 120 4.99 -20.41 34.94
C LEU A 120 4.46 -19.06 35.44
N SER A 121 4.62 -18.01 34.63
CA SER A 121 3.85 -16.79 34.76
C SER A 121 2.36 -17.07 34.58
N LYS A 122 1.47 -16.20 35.07
CA LYS A 122 0.01 -16.31 34.86
C LYS A 122 -0.34 -16.72 33.42
N PRO A 123 -0.84 -17.95 33.19
CA PRO A 123 -1.17 -18.46 31.88
C PRO A 123 -2.21 -17.58 31.20
N ARG A 124 -1.92 -17.14 29.99
CA ARG A 124 -2.87 -16.40 29.17
C ARG A 124 -3.64 -17.40 28.32
N LYS A 125 -4.96 -17.42 28.48
CA LYS A 125 -5.84 -18.23 27.64
C LYS A 125 -5.79 -17.71 26.21
N ILE A 126 -5.51 -18.62 25.30
CA ILE A 126 -5.45 -18.39 23.86
C ILE A 126 -6.32 -19.48 23.21
N GLN A 127 -7.02 -19.22 22.11
CA GLN A 127 -7.87 -20.21 21.47
C GLN A 127 -7.60 -20.21 19.97
N ILE A 128 -6.46 -20.77 19.59
CA ILE A 128 -5.97 -20.70 18.20
C ILE A 128 -5.80 -22.10 17.65
N PRO A 129 -6.53 -22.47 16.58
CA PRO A 129 -6.32 -23.75 15.92
C PRO A 129 -4.86 -23.93 15.49
N VAL A 130 -4.30 -25.12 15.70
CA VAL A 130 -2.89 -25.42 15.39
C VAL A 130 -2.55 -25.14 13.92
N GLN A 131 -3.54 -25.30 13.03
CA GLN A 131 -3.39 -25.04 11.60
C GLN A 131 -3.07 -23.57 11.29
N ASN A 132 -3.60 -22.62 12.07
CA ASN A 132 -3.44 -21.18 11.83
C ASN A 132 -1.98 -20.73 11.98
N LEU A 133 -1.20 -21.43 12.82
CA LEU A 133 0.22 -21.14 13.03
C LEU A 133 1.15 -22.14 12.34
N SER A 134 0.63 -22.95 11.41
CA SER A 134 1.42 -23.99 10.72
C SER A 134 2.58 -23.45 9.86
N ARG A 135 2.53 -22.15 9.49
CA ARG A 135 3.63 -21.43 8.85
C ARG A 135 4.85 -21.31 9.77
N TYR A 136 4.62 -21.13 11.08
CA TYR A 136 5.66 -20.85 12.06
C TYR A 136 5.97 -22.04 12.97
N LEU A 137 4.95 -22.86 13.27
CA LEU A 137 4.98 -23.94 14.25
C LEU A 137 4.68 -25.30 13.61
N ASN A 138 4.61 -26.39 14.39
CA ASN A 138 4.35 -27.72 13.83
C ASN A 138 2.85 -27.92 13.60
N ARG A 139 2.50 -28.69 12.56
CA ARG A 139 1.10 -29.00 12.23
C ARG A 139 0.42 -29.94 13.24
N SER A 140 1.19 -30.65 14.04
CA SER A 140 0.69 -31.52 15.10
C SER A 140 1.74 -31.71 16.19
N TYR A 141 1.27 -32.11 17.37
CA TYR A 141 2.10 -32.31 18.56
C TYR A 141 1.75 -33.64 19.23
N ARG A 142 2.75 -34.28 19.83
CA ARG A 142 2.59 -35.44 20.69
C ARG A 142 3.50 -35.26 21.90
N GLY A 143 2.91 -35.17 23.09
CA GLY A 143 3.66 -35.03 24.33
C GLY A 143 4.44 -33.72 24.43
N PHE A 144 5.57 -33.76 25.12
CA PHE A 144 6.44 -32.61 25.32
C PHE A 144 7.38 -32.41 24.12
N THR A 145 7.36 -31.22 23.51
CA THR A 145 8.02 -30.91 22.24
C THR A 145 8.77 -29.57 22.32
N LYS A 146 10.00 -29.54 21.81
CA LYS A 146 10.74 -28.30 21.55
C LYS A 146 10.58 -27.87 20.09
N ILE A 147 10.33 -26.59 19.83
CA ILE A 147 10.30 -26.06 18.46
C ILE A 147 11.72 -26.00 17.89
N SER A 148 11.88 -26.39 16.62
CA SER A 148 13.21 -26.42 15.99
C SER A 148 13.82 -25.03 15.92
N GLN A 149 15.16 -24.98 15.95
CA GLN A 149 15.88 -23.72 15.92
C GLN A 149 15.58 -22.92 14.65
N ASP A 150 15.45 -23.58 13.50
CA ASP A 150 15.12 -22.93 12.23
C ASP A 150 13.75 -22.22 12.28
N LYS A 151 12.75 -22.84 12.90
CA LYS A 151 11.42 -22.23 13.06
C LYS A 151 11.47 -21.03 14.01
N VAL A 152 12.21 -21.14 15.09
CA VAL A 152 12.42 -20.00 16.01
C VAL A 152 13.17 -18.86 15.32
N GLN A 153 14.17 -19.16 14.50
CA GLN A 153 14.87 -18.13 13.72
C GLN A 153 13.97 -17.49 12.66
N ASN A 154 13.11 -18.26 11.99
CA ASN A 154 12.12 -17.70 11.06
C ASN A 154 11.14 -16.76 11.78
N ILE A 155 10.70 -17.12 12.98
CA ILE A 155 9.85 -16.25 13.81
C ILE A 155 10.60 -14.97 14.19
N ILE A 156 11.85 -15.09 14.64
CA ILE A 156 12.68 -13.92 15.01
C ILE A 156 12.91 -13.02 13.80
N LYS A 157 13.17 -13.58 12.62
CA LYS A 157 13.36 -12.82 11.37
C LYS A 157 12.12 -11.99 11.01
N GLU A 158 10.93 -12.55 11.19
CA GLU A 158 9.68 -11.89 10.79
C GLU A 158 9.11 -10.95 11.88
N PHE A 159 9.27 -11.29 13.16
CA PHE A 159 8.65 -10.55 14.28
C PHE A 159 9.65 -9.78 15.15
N GLY A 160 10.95 -9.88 14.87
CA GLY A 160 12.04 -9.26 15.62
C GLY A 160 12.44 -10.07 16.87
N ASP A 161 11.47 -10.59 17.62
CA ASP A 161 11.70 -11.51 18.75
C ASP A 161 10.50 -12.43 18.99
N LEU A 162 10.67 -13.43 19.88
CA LEU A 162 9.59 -14.36 20.25
C LEU A 162 8.46 -13.68 21.04
N LYS A 163 8.74 -12.61 21.79
CA LYS A 163 7.74 -11.89 22.59
C LYS A 163 6.73 -11.18 21.69
N ASN A 164 7.21 -10.56 20.62
CA ASN A 164 6.42 -9.89 19.60
C ASN A 164 5.58 -10.89 18.80
N PHE A 165 6.13 -12.06 18.46
CA PHE A 165 5.35 -13.15 17.86
C PHE A 165 4.19 -13.57 18.77
N ILE A 166 4.47 -13.85 20.04
CA ILE A 166 3.43 -14.24 21.01
C ILE A 166 2.40 -13.13 21.18
N ASN A 167 2.82 -11.88 21.30
CA ASN A 167 1.89 -10.76 21.43
C ASN A 167 1.01 -10.59 20.18
N LYS A 168 1.57 -10.67 18.97
CA LYS A 168 0.85 -10.39 17.71
C LYS A 168 0.06 -11.58 17.16
N GLN A 169 0.49 -12.81 17.44
CA GLN A 169 -0.10 -14.01 16.85
C GLN A 169 -0.87 -14.87 17.86
N LEU A 170 -0.57 -14.75 19.16
CA LEU A 170 -1.18 -15.60 20.20
C LEU A 170 -2.08 -14.82 21.16
N ILE A 171 -1.63 -13.67 21.66
CA ILE A 171 -2.35 -12.90 22.70
C ILE A 171 -3.31 -11.88 22.10
N ASN A 172 -2.84 -11.09 21.14
CA ASN A 172 -3.65 -10.20 20.32
C ASN A 172 -3.58 -10.69 18.87
N PRO A 173 -4.04 -11.93 18.59
CA PRO A 173 -4.08 -12.40 17.22
C PRO A 173 -4.88 -11.38 16.41
N ARG A 174 -4.33 -10.95 15.26
CA ARG A 174 -5.22 -10.38 14.24
C ARG A 174 -6.36 -11.39 14.07
N PRO A 175 -7.63 -10.97 14.16
CA PRO A 175 -8.74 -11.92 14.14
C PRO A 175 -8.58 -12.83 12.91
N PRO A 176 -8.72 -14.16 13.09
CA PRO A 176 -8.68 -15.07 11.97
C PRO A 176 -9.74 -14.62 10.98
N ALA A 177 -9.34 -14.44 9.72
CA ALA A 177 -10.25 -14.11 8.64
C ALA A 177 -11.38 -15.15 8.64
N ASP A 178 -12.59 -14.72 9.01
CA ASP A 178 -13.81 -15.45 8.70
C ASP A 178 -13.92 -15.41 7.17
N PRO A 179 -13.91 -16.56 6.46
CA PRO A 179 -13.98 -16.55 5.01
C PRO A 179 -15.28 -15.96 4.45
N GLU A 180 -16.28 -15.68 5.30
CA GLU A 180 -17.59 -15.13 4.95
C GLU A 180 -17.93 -13.79 5.61
N SER A 181 -17.05 -13.20 6.43
CA SER A 181 -17.23 -11.81 6.86
C SER A 181 -16.29 -10.93 6.02
N PRO A 182 -16.78 -9.98 5.20
CA PRO A 182 -15.91 -9.12 4.42
C PRO A 182 -14.95 -8.41 5.37
N GLU A 183 -13.65 -8.42 5.03
CA GLU A 183 -12.67 -7.58 5.72
C GLU A 183 -13.22 -6.15 5.79
N PRO A 184 -13.00 -5.40 6.88
CA PRO A 184 -13.40 -4.01 6.90
C PRO A 184 -12.76 -3.34 5.69
N PRO A 185 -13.56 -2.71 4.80
CA PRO A 185 -13.08 -2.30 3.50
C PRO A 185 -11.86 -1.41 3.65
N SER A 186 -10.85 -1.62 2.80
CA SER A 186 -9.65 -0.78 2.81
C SER A 186 -10.05 0.70 2.68
N PRO A 187 -9.24 1.67 3.14
CA PRO A 187 -9.56 3.08 2.95
C PRO A 187 -9.87 3.43 1.48
N VAL A 188 -9.20 2.79 0.53
CA VAL A 188 -9.46 2.95 -0.91
C VAL A 188 -10.78 2.30 -1.32
N GLU A 189 -11.09 1.11 -0.81
CA GLU A 189 -12.37 0.45 -1.04
C GLU A 189 -13.56 1.26 -0.49
N LYS A 190 -13.38 1.94 0.64
CA LYS A 190 -14.38 2.91 1.14
C LYS A 190 -14.55 4.10 0.20
N VAL A 191 -13.46 4.60 -0.40
CA VAL A 191 -13.54 5.66 -1.43
C VAL A 191 -14.30 5.13 -2.66
N ILE A 192 -14.00 3.92 -3.13
CA ILE A 192 -14.70 3.28 -4.25
C ILE A 192 -16.20 3.17 -3.94
N ASN A 193 -16.57 2.65 -2.77
CA ASN A 193 -17.96 2.52 -2.33
C ASN A 193 -18.67 3.88 -2.24
N HIS A 194 -17.97 4.93 -1.77
CA HIS A 194 -18.51 6.28 -1.74
C HIS A 194 -18.81 6.78 -3.16
N ILE A 195 -17.87 6.65 -4.10
CA ILE A 195 -18.03 7.07 -5.49
C ILE A 195 -19.21 6.34 -6.15
N GLN A 196 -19.32 5.03 -5.94
CA GLN A 196 -20.44 4.21 -6.43
C GLN A 196 -21.78 4.66 -5.85
N SER A 197 -21.83 5.04 -4.56
CA SER A 197 -23.05 5.57 -3.93
C SER A 197 -23.51 6.92 -4.52
N ARG A 198 -22.61 7.64 -5.22
CA ARG A 198 -22.92 8.87 -5.96
C ARG A 198 -23.34 8.62 -7.41
N GLY A 199 -23.46 7.34 -7.83
CA GLY A 199 -23.90 6.95 -9.16
C GLY A 199 -22.80 6.96 -10.22
N PHE A 200 -21.52 6.97 -9.81
CA PHE A 200 -20.39 6.86 -10.72
C PHE A 200 -19.72 5.51 -10.55
N VAL A 201 -19.54 4.78 -11.65
CA VAL A 201 -18.88 3.48 -11.66
C VAL A 201 -17.53 3.62 -12.33
N TYR A 202 -16.48 3.33 -11.57
CA TYR A 202 -15.10 3.23 -12.03
C TYR A 202 -14.56 1.87 -11.61
N GLU A 203 -13.62 1.34 -12.40
CA GLU A 203 -12.88 0.15 -12.00
C GLU A 203 -12.03 0.44 -10.75
N PRO A 204 -11.90 -0.51 -9.79
CA PRO A 204 -11.13 -0.28 -8.57
C PRO A 204 -9.70 0.19 -8.83
N TRP A 205 -9.04 -0.41 -9.83
CA TRP A 205 -7.68 -0.04 -10.24
C TRP A 205 -7.58 1.38 -10.80
N GLN A 206 -8.63 1.96 -11.40
CA GLN A 206 -8.62 3.35 -11.91
C GLN A 206 -8.57 4.34 -10.74
N ILE A 207 -9.34 4.07 -9.68
CA ILE A 207 -9.32 4.88 -8.46
C ILE A 207 -7.96 4.75 -7.76
N ALA A 208 -7.44 3.52 -7.65
CA ALA A 208 -6.11 3.26 -7.09
C ALA A 208 -5.01 3.99 -7.88
N GLN A 209 -5.04 3.90 -9.21
CA GLN A 209 -4.11 4.59 -10.11
C GLN A 209 -4.13 6.10 -9.88
N TYR A 210 -5.32 6.71 -9.83
CA TYR A 210 -5.48 8.14 -9.60
C TYR A 210 -4.92 8.58 -8.23
N ILE A 211 -5.27 7.86 -7.16
CA ILE A 211 -4.79 8.15 -5.79
C ILE A 211 -3.26 8.03 -5.74
N THR A 212 -2.69 6.95 -6.29
CA THR A 212 -1.23 6.74 -6.32
C THR A 212 -0.53 7.81 -7.17
N ALA A 213 -1.10 8.22 -8.29
CA ALA A 213 -0.53 9.26 -9.15
C ALA A 213 -0.44 10.60 -8.41
N ILE A 214 -1.53 11.04 -7.78
CA ILE A 214 -1.56 12.30 -6.99
C ILE A 214 -0.58 12.27 -5.83
N ARG A 215 -0.56 11.16 -5.09
CA ARG A 215 0.36 10.97 -3.97
C ARG A 215 1.82 11.06 -4.43
N THR A 216 2.12 10.54 -5.62
CA THR A 216 3.47 10.57 -6.19
C THR A 216 3.84 11.97 -6.70
N LYS A 217 2.92 12.66 -7.35
CA LYS A 217 3.11 14.01 -7.88
C LYS A 217 1.79 14.78 -7.84
N PRO A 218 1.77 16.02 -7.33
CA PRO A 218 0.53 16.79 -7.11
C PRO A 218 -0.02 17.40 -8.41
N PHE A 219 0.29 16.80 -9.56
CA PHE A 219 -0.22 17.23 -10.85
C PHE A 219 -0.52 16.02 -11.73
N VAL A 220 -1.81 15.86 -12.04
CA VAL A 220 -2.36 14.80 -12.88
C VAL A 220 -3.16 15.43 -14.02
N ILE A 221 -3.06 14.86 -15.21
CA ILE A 221 -3.87 15.20 -16.37
C ILE A 221 -4.83 14.05 -16.62
N LEU A 222 -6.13 14.33 -16.66
CA LEU A 222 -7.20 13.39 -16.99
C LEU A 222 -7.71 13.68 -18.39
N ALA A 223 -7.62 12.70 -19.28
CA ALA A 223 -8.02 12.83 -20.67
C ALA A 223 -9.07 11.80 -21.07
N GLY A 224 -9.91 12.12 -22.05
CA GLY A 224 -10.98 11.25 -22.52
C GLY A 224 -12.06 12.03 -23.25
N ILE A 225 -13.03 11.33 -23.84
CA ILE A 225 -14.17 11.96 -24.53
C ILE A 225 -15.03 12.77 -23.55
N SER A 226 -15.77 13.76 -24.06
CA SER A 226 -16.68 14.54 -23.22
C SER A 226 -17.70 13.64 -22.50
N GLY A 227 -18.05 13.98 -21.26
CA GLY A 227 -19.01 13.21 -20.46
C GLY A 227 -18.48 11.99 -19.70
N THR A 228 -17.18 11.63 -19.80
CA THR A 228 -16.60 10.47 -19.06
C THR A 228 -16.34 10.71 -17.56
N GLY A 229 -16.82 11.84 -17.01
CA GLY A 229 -16.65 12.16 -15.59
C GLY A 229 -15.23 12.61 -15.18
N LYS A 230 -14.39 13.09 -16.12
CA LYS A 230 -13.02 13.57 -15.85
C LYS A 230 -12.94 14.61 -14.75
N SER A 231 -13.87 15.56 -14.72
CA SER A 231 -13.93 16.62 -13.70
C SER A 231 -14.67 16.14 -12.44
N LYS A 232 -15.39 15.00 -12.51
CA LYS A 232 -16.13 14.40 -11.39
C LYS A 232 -15.28 13.47 -10.55
N LEU A 233 -14.47 12.59 -11.13
CA LEU A 233 -13.53 11.72 -10.41
C LEU A 233 -12.72 12.46 -9.32
N PRO A 234 -11.98 13.55 -9.64
CA PRO A 234 -11.21 14.29 -8.63
C PRO A 234 -12.10 14.92 -7.55
N ALA A 235 -13.28 15.44 -7.92
CA ALA A 235 -14.20 16.04 -6.98
C ALA A 235 -14.79 15.00 -6.02
N LEU A 236 -15.16 13.82 -6.52
CA LEU A 236 -15.72 12.71 -5.75
C LEU A 236 -14.68 12.08 -4.82
N VAL A 237 -13.42 11.95 -5.25
CA VAL A 237 -12.33 11.47 -4.37
C VAL A 237 -12.05 12.49 -3.26
N ALA A 238 -12.04 13.79 -3.57
CA ALA A 238 -11.90 14.83 -2.56
C ALA A 238 -13.06 14.79 -1.56
N GLU A 239 -14.30 14.66 -2.04
CA GLU A 239 -15.48 14.54 -1.19
C GLU A 239 -15.43 13.29 -0.30
N ALA A 240 -15.12 12.12 -0.88
CA ALA A 240 -15.03 10.85 -0.17
C ALA A 240 -14.00 10.89 0.96
N THR A 241 -12.93 11.68 0.82
CA THR A 241 -11.86 11.81 1.81
C THR A 241 -12.03 13.02 2.74
N GLY A 242 -13.17 13.71 2.68
CA GLY A 242 -13.46 14.89 3.51
C GLY A 242 -12.71 16.16 3.10
N GLY A 243 -12.06 16.11 1.94
CA GLY A 243 -11.38 17.22 1.29
C GLY A 243 -12.34 18.20 0.62
N LYS A 244 -11.75 19.15 -0.13
CA LYS A 244 -12.47 20.13 -0.93
C LYS A 244 -11.91 20.17 -2.35
N SER A 245 -12.76 20.46 -3.31
CA SER A 245 -12.36 20.69 -4.69
C SER A 245 -12.91 22.02 -5.21
N ARG A 246 -12.18 22.64 -6.13
CA ARG A 246 -12.62 23.84 -6.87
C ARG A 246 -12.34 23.64 -8.34
N LEU A 247 -13.37 23.84 -9.16
CA LEU A 247 -13.28 23.80 -10.62
C LEU A 247 -12.97 25.20 -11.17
N VAL A 248 -11.93 25.29 -12.00
CA VAL A 248 -11.44 26.50 -12.64
C VAL A 248 -11.47 26.26 -14.15
N PRO A 249 -12.47 26.79 -14.87
CA PRO A 249 -12.56 26.60 -16.32
C PRO A 249 -11.54 27.48 -17.05
N VAL A 250 -10.75 26.88 -17.94
CA VAL A 250 -9.80 27.60 -18.78
C VAL A 250 -10.54 28.31 -19.91
N ARG A 251 -10.07 29.51 -20.26
CA ARG A 251 -10.60 30.26 -21.40
C ARG A 251 -9.58 30.34 -22.53
N PRO A 252 -10.01 30.42 -23.80
CA PRO A 252 -9.10 30.49 -24.94
C PRO A 252 -8.14 31.69 -24.91
N ASP A 253 -8.52 32.78 -24.23
CA ASP A 253 -7.76 34.02 -24.12
C ASP A 253 -6.66 33.99 -23.05
N TRP A 254 -6.48 32.88 -22.33
CA TRP A 254 -5.41 32.71 -21.36
C TRP A 254 -4.04 32.65 -22.05
N THR A 255 -3.29 33.76 -22.00
CA THR A 255 -1.98 33.86 -22.64
C THR A 255 -0.80 33.79 -21.67
N ASP A 256 -1.02 34.05 -20.39
CA ASP A 256 0.01 34.05 -19.34
C ASP A 256 -0.58 33.70 -17.96
N SER A 257 0.25 33.73 -16.91
CA SER A 257 -0.13 33.29 -15.57
C SER A 257 -1.17 34.19 -14.87
N SER A 258 -1.61 35.30 -15.48
CA SER A 258 -2.44 36.33 -14.83
C SER A 258 -3.79 35.81 -14.36
N ASP A 259 -4.49 34.98 -15.15
CA ASP A 259 -5.81 34.47 -14.77
C ASP A 259 -5.74 33.46 -13.61
N ILE A 260 -4.65 32.70 -13.53
CA ILE A 260 -4.51 31.62 -12.56
C ILE A 260 -3.79 32.05 -11.27
N LEU A 261 -2.78 32.94 -11.37
CA LEU A 261 -2.04 33.47 -10.23
C LEU A 261 -2.49 34.88 -9.84
N GLY A 262 -2.93 35.71 -10.78
CA GLY A 262 -3.38 37.06 -10.54
C GLY A 262 -2.55 38.12 -11.25
N TYR A 263 -3.06 39.35 -11.27
CA TYR A 263 -2.42 40.51 -11.92
C TYR A 263 -2.68 41.78 -11.12
N VAL A 264 -1.93 42.85 -11.43
CA VAL A 264 -2.15 44.18 -10.87
C VAL A 264 -3.02 44.98 -11.84
N ASP A 265 -4.17 45.45 -11.38
CA ASP A 265 -5.09 46.25 -12.20
C ASP A 265 -4.54 47.67 -12.49
N LEU A 266 -5.23 48.43 -13.34
CA LEU A 266 -4.82 49.79 -13.72
C LEU A 266 -4.83 50.77 -12.53
N GLN A 267 -5.60 50.48 -11.48
CA GLN A 267 -5.63 51.25 -10.23
C GLN A 267 -4.47 50.83 -9.29
N GLY A 268 -3.70 49.82 -9.70
CA GLY A 268 -2.56 49.30 -9.00
C GLY A 268 -2.94 48.46 -7.78
N ALA A 269 -4.14 47.88 -7.76
CA ALA A 269 -4.55 46.88 -6.78
C ALA A 269 -4.31 45.48 -7.33
N PHE A 270 -3.85 44.55 -6.49
CA PHE A 270 -3.66 43.17 -6.91
C PHE A 270 -5.00 42.42 -6.95
N ARG A 271 -5.22 41.69 -8.04
CA ARG A 271 -6.37 40.81 -8.26
C ARG A 271 -5.84 39.37 -8.25
N PRO A 272 -6.05 38.60 -7.17
CA PRO A 272 -5.56 37.24 -7.09
C PRO A 272 -6.27 36.35 -8.12
N GLY A 273 -5.53 35.40 -8.68
CA GLY A 273 -6.08 34.39 -9.58
C GLY A 273 -6.67 33.20 -8.83
N ALA A 274 -7.49 32.40 -9.52
CA ALA A 274 -8.29 31.36 -8.88
C ALA A 274 -7.45 30.30 -8.13
N LEU A 275 -6.26 29.95 -8.63
CA LEU A 275 -5.37 29.00 -7.95
C LEU A 275 -4.70 29.64 -6.74
N LEU A 276 -4.34 30.92 -6.82
CA LEU A 276 -3.69 31.61 -5.71
C LEU A 276 -4.64 31.74 -4.51
N GLU A 277 -5.90 32.10 -4.75
CA GLU A 277 -6.95 32.11 -3.72
C GLU A 277 -7.13 30.73 -3.08
N LEU A 278 -7.25 29.69 -3.91
CA LEU A 278 -7.40 28.32 -3.44
C LEU A 278 -6.18 27.84 -2.61
N ALA A 279 -4.97 28.22 -3.03
CA ALA A 279 -3.75 27.89 -2.32
C ALA A 279 -3.68 28.57 -0.95
N LEU A 280 -4.12 29.82 -0.84
CA LEU A 280 -4.22 30.54 0.44
C LEU A 280 -5.25 29.86 1.37
N GLU A 281 -6.40 29.46 0.84
CA GLU A 281 -7.39 28.71 1.61
C GLU A 281 -6.84 27.37 2.10
N ALA A 282 -6.15 26.62 1.24
CA ALA A 282 -5.51 25.36 1.60
C ALA A 282 -4.39 25.51 2.64
N MET A 283 -3.66 26.63 2.62
CA MET A 283 -2.66 26.97 3.64
C MET A 283 -3.29 27.22 5.02
N ASN A 284 -4.49 27.79 5.04
CA ASN A 284 -5.24 28.10 6.26
C ASN A 284 -6.01 26.88 6.80
N ASP A 285 -6.42 25.95 5.94
CA ASP A 285 -7.17 24.72 6.27
C ASP A 285 -6.30 23.47 6.02
N LYS A 286 -5.36 23.21 6.94
CA LYS A 286 -4.38 22.10 6.84
C LYS A 286 -4.96 20.74 7.21
N GLU A 287 -6.18 20.69 7.74
CA GLU A 287 -6.85 19.46 8.16
C GLU A 287 -7.50 18.73 6.98
N ARG A 288 -7.66 19.42 5.84
CA ARG A 288 -8.30 18.89 4.64
C ARG A 288 -7.34 18.85 3.47
N PHE A 289 -7.57 17.89 2.59
CA PHE A 289 -6.93 17.84 1.28
C PHE A 289 -7.72 18.68 0.28
N TRP A 290 -7.02 19.41 -0.58
CA TRP A 290 -7.60 20.34 -1.54
C TRP A 290 -7.22 19.93 -2.97
N THR A 291 -8.18 20.05 -3.88
CA THR A 291 -7.98 19.72 -5.29
C THR A 291 -8.40 20.88 -6.18
N CYS A 292 -7.44 21.44 -6.92
CA CYS A 292 -7.72 22.41 -7.98
C CYS A 292 -7.97 21.66 -9.29
N ILE A 293 -9.19 21.71 -9.82
CA ILE A 293 -9.55 21.08 -11.09
C ILE A 293 -9.51 22.16 -12.17
N ILE A 294 -8.53 22.10 -13.06
CA ILE A 294 -8.35 23.01 -14.18
C ILE A 294 -9.05 22.38 -15.37
N ASP A 295 -10.27 22.85 -15.64
CA ASP A 295 -11.15 22.23 -16.62
C ASP A 295 -10.80 22.68 -18.03
N GLU A 296 -10.80 21.73 -18.97
CA GLU A 296 -10.46 21.94 -20.39
C GLU A 296 -9.11 22.64 -20.56
N MET A 297 -8.09 22.10 -19.87
CA MET A 297 -6.75 22.68 -19.79
C MET A 297 -6.14 22.99 -21.17
N ASN A 298 -6.49 22.20 -22.20
CA ASN A 298 -5.99 22.33 -23.57
C ASN A 298 -6.69 23.41 -24.43
N LEU A 299 -7.66 24.17 -23.89
CA LEU A 299 -8.26 25.32 -24.58
C LEU A 299 -7.25 26.44 -24.85
N ALA A 300 -6.26 26.58 -23.97
CA ALA A 300 -5.17 27.54 -24.10
C ALA A 300 -3.81 26.83 -24.10
N ARG A 301 -2.75 27.56 -24.48
CA ARG A 301 -1.37 27.02 -24.46
C ARG A 301 -0.90 26.84 -23.02
N VAL A 302 -1.07 25.64 -22.49
CA VAL A 302 -0.74 25.28 -21.08
C VAL A 302 0.67 25.66 -20.68
N GLU A 303 1.64 25.51 -21.58
CA GLU A 303 3.03 25.89 -21.30
C GLU A 303 3.26 27.39 -21.08
N TYR A 304 2.30 28.26 -21.43
CA TYR A 304 2.39 29.70 -21.23
C TYR A 304 1.74 30.09 -19.90
N TYR A 305 0.43 29.88 -19.75
CA TYR A 305 -0.28 30.32 -18.55
C TYR A 305 0.06 29.49 -17.30
N PHE A 306 0.55 28.26 -17.47
CA PHE A 306 0.90 27.37 -16.37
C PHE A 306 2.41 27.32 -16.10
N ALA A 307 3.20 28.12 -16.80
CA ALA A 307 4.67 28.04 -16.80
C ALA A 307 5.29 28.15 -15.39
N GLU A 308 4.83 29.13 -14.61
CA GLU A 308 5.34 29.40 -13.26
C GLU A 308 5.01 28.25 -12.32
N ILE A 309 3.77 27.75 -12.37
CA ILE A 309 3.27 26.67 -11.53
C ILE A 309 4.03 25.36 -11.83
N LEU A 310 4.26 25.07 -13.10
CA LEU A 310 5.10 23.94 -13.54
C LEU A 310 6.52 23.99 -12.97
N SER A 311 7.09 25.19 -12.81
CA SER A 311 8.38 25.35 -12.14
C SER A 311 8.26 25.06 -10.64
N LYS A 312 7.26 25.63 -9.97
CA LYS A 312 7.06 25.50 -8.52
C LYS A 312 6.76 24.08 -8.06
N ILE A 313 6.10 23.27 -8.90
CA ILE A 313 5.87 21.83 -8.63
C ILE A 313 7.19 21.05 -8.53
N GLU A 314 8.21 21.44 -9.29
CA GLU A 314 9.52 20.75 -9.31
C GLU A 314 10.43 21.12 -8.16
N ASP A 315 10.35 22.37 -7.70
CA ASP A 315 11.24 22.93 -6.67
C ASP A 315 10.69 22.76 -5.25
N ARG A 316 9.70 21.89 -5.06
CA ARG A 316 9.12 21.63 -3.74
C ARG A 316 10.16 21.00 -2.80
N LYS A 317 10.11 21.39 -1.54
CA LYS A 317 11.00 20.91 -0.47
C LYS A 317 10.16 20.49 0.73
N GLY A 318 10.62 19.45 1.43
CA GLY A 318 9.86 18.88 2.52
C GLY A 318 10.35 17.52 2.96
N THR A 319 9.50 16.83 3.71
CA THR A 319 9.72 15.47 4.22
C THR A 319 8.41 14.67 4.12
N ALA A 320 8.47 13.35 4.28
CA ALA A 320 7.26 12.52 4.29
C ALA A 320 6.29 12.90 5.42
N GLU A 321 6.81 13.38 6.56
CA GLU A 321 6.02 13.71 7.74
C GLU A 321 5.36 15.10 7.62
N SER A 322 6.09 16.10 7.12
CA SER A 322 5.58 17.48 6.98
C SER A 322 4.95 17.79 5.61
N GLY A 323 5.13 16.88 4.65
CA GLY A 323 4.76 17.08 3.25
C GLY A 323 5.73 18.02 2.51
N TYR A 324 5.52 18.14 1.21
CA TYR A 324 6.37 18.91 0.30
C TYR A 324 5.65 20.17 -0.18
N LYS A 325 6.28 21.33 0.04
CA LYS A 325 5.75 22.64 -0.34
C LYS A 325 6.67 23.39 -1.29
N SER A 326 6.13 24.28 -2.13
CA SER A 326 6.93 25.11 -3.01
C SER A 326 7.45 26.38 -2.31
N ASP A 327 8.37 27.08 -2.98
CA ASP A 327 8.60 28.51 -2.76
C ASP A 327 7.34 29.31 -3.19
N PRO A 328 7.21 30.61 -2.84
CA PRO A 328 6.03 31.40 -3.19
C PRO A 328 5.66 31.32 -4.66
N LEU A 329 4.36 31.23 -4.95
CA LEU A 329 3.82 31.06 -6.30
C LEU A 329 4.05 32.30 -7.16
N LEU A 330 3.97 33.49 -6.57
CA LEU A 330 4.22 34.76 -7.24
C LEU A 330 5.72 35.08 -7.28
N GLY A 331 6.22 35.44 -8.46
CA GLY A 331 7.59 35.94 -8.64
C GLY A 331 7.73 37.46 -8.57
N GLN A 332 6.62 38.21 -8.62
CA GLN A 332 6.63 39.68 -8.69
C GLN A 332 6.44 40.33 -7.31
N SER A 333 7.10 41.46 -7.09
CA SER A 333 6.87 42.29 -5.91
C SER A 333 5.59 43.09 -6.05
N ILE A 334 4.64 42.88 -5.15
CA ILE A 334 3.36 43.59 -5.11
C ILE A 334 3.42 44.68 -4.02
N LYS A 335 2.57 45.70 -4.12
CA LYS A 335 2.44 46.77 -3.11
C LYS A 335 2.20 46.19 -1.69
N VAL A 336 2.63 46.95 -0.68
CA VAL A 336 2.62 46.57 0.75
C VAL A 336 1.24 46.15 1.28
N LYS A 337 0.13 46.60 0.69
CA LYS A 337 -1.22 46.23 1.15
C LYS A 337 -1.62 44.78 0.82
N ASP A 338 -0.97 44.17 -0.15
CA ASP A 338 -1.33 42.84 -0.68
C ASP A 338 -0.23 41.80 -0.34
N THR A 339 0.53 42.03 0.74
CA THR A 339 1.70 41.21 1.12
C THR A 339 1.36 39.76 1.48
N GLU A 340 0.11 39.46 1.84
CA GLU A 340 -0.31 38.09 2.13
C GLU A 340 -0.15 37.17 0.90
N TRP A 341 -0.49 37.69 -0.28
CA TRP A 341 -0.40 36.98 -1.56
C TRP A 341 1.03 36.62 -1.93
N MET A 342 2.00 37.44 -1.54
CA MET A 342 3.42 37.18 -1.78
C MET A 342 3.97 36.00 -0.97
N ASN A 343 3.26 35.56 0.08
CA ASN A 343 3.65 34.42 0.90
C ASN A 343 2.90 33.13 0.53
N VAL A 344 1.99 33.20 -0.44
CA VAL A 344 1.22 32.03 -0.89
C VAL A 344 2.12 31.09 -1.66
N ILE A 345 2.11 29.83 -1.25
CA ILE A 345 2.90 28.72 -1.80
C ILE A 345 1.95 27.66 -2.37
N LEU A 346 2.49 26.63 -3.03
CA LEU A 346 1.78 25.37 -3.21
C LEU A 346 1.95 24.53 -1.92
N PRO A 347 0.94 24.43 -1.04
CA PRO A 347 1.05 23.70 0.21
C PRO A 347 0.98 22.18 -0.02
N PRO A 348 1.43 21.35 0.95
CA PRO A 348 1.50 19.90 0.76
C PRO A 348 0.14 19.20 0.67
N ASN A 349 -0.92 19.84 1.14
CA ASN A 349 -2.29 19.35 1.11
C ASN A 349 -3.09 19.86 -0.11
N LEU A 350 -2.44 20.42 -1.15
CA LEU A 350 -3.08 20.84 -2.40
C LEU A 350 -2.52 20.07 -3.59
N CYS A 351 -3.40 19.52 -4.43
CA CYS A 351 -3.05 18.97 -5.74
C CYS A 351 -3.78 19.69 -6.88
N LEU A 352 -3.25 19.52 -8.08
CA LEU A 352 -3.74 20.09 -9.32
C LEU A 352 -4.16 18.95 -10.26
N VAL A 353 -5.33 19.07 -10.87
CA VAL A 353 -5.86 18.10 -11.83
C VAL A 353 -6.30 18.86 -13.06
N GLY A 354 -5.64 18.63 -14.19
CA GLY A 354 -6.07 19.19 -15.48
C GLY A 354 -6.99 18.22 -16.21
N THR A 355 -8.13 18.67 -16.73
CA THR A 355 -8.98 17.83 -17.60
C THR A 355 -8.78 18.20 -19.06
N VAL A 356 -8.92 17.21 -19.96
CA VAL A 356 -8.66 17.38 -21.39
C VAL A 356 -9.75 16.66 -22.18
N ASN A 357 -10.39 17.39 -23.09
CA ASN A 357 -11.30 16.84 -24.08
C ASN A 357 -10.52 16.51 -25.37
N MET A 358 -10.76 15.29 -25.87
CA MET A 358 -9.97 14.64 -26.93
C MET A 358 -10.62 14.80 -28.31
N ASP A 359 -11.93 15.00 -28.32
CA ASP A 359 -12.82 15.21 -29.46
C ASP A 359 -12.62 16.58 -30.12
N GLU A 360 -12.14 17.58 -29.37
CA GLU A 360 -12.00 18.97 -29.83
C GLU A 360 -10.61 19.54 -29.49
N THR A 361 -9.51 18.93 -29.94
CA THR A 361 -8.17 19.43 -29.57
C THR A 361 -7.81 20.73 -30.30
N SER A 362 -7.74 21.85 -29.57
CA SER A 362 -7.23 23.13 -30.11
C SER A 362 -5.69 23.25 -29.96
N HIS A 363 -5.10 22.75 -28.87
CA HIS A 363 -3.64 22.76 -28.65
C HIS A 363 -3.11 21.46 -28.00
N GLY A 364 -2.09 20.85 -28.59
CA GLY A 364 -1.36 19.72 -27.99
C GLY A 364 -0.46 20.15 -26.83
N PHE A 365 -0.16 19.22 -25.93
CA PHE A 365 0.75 19.45 -24.79
C PHE A 365 2.22 19.36 -25.20
N SER A 366 3.03 20.33 -24.79
CA SER A 366 4.49 20.19 -24.90
C SER A 366 5.05 19.19 -23.89
N ARG A 367 6.23 18.64 -24.19
CA ARG A 367 7.00 17.78 -23.28
C ARG A 367 7.24 18.42 -21.92
N LYS A 368 7.37 19.75 -21.85
CA LYS A 368 7.56 20.50 -20.60
C LYS A 368 6.41 20.24 -19.62
N VAL A 369 5.18 20.15 -20.12
CA VAL A 369 3.98 19.87 -19.32
C VAL A 369 3.91 18.38 -18.98
N LEU A 370 4.06 17.50 -19.98
CA LEU A 370 3.92 16.05 -19.81
C LEU A 370 4.97 15.44 -18.87
N ASP A 371 6.21 15.95 -18.92
CA ASP A 371 7.27 15.51 -18.00
C ASP A 371 6.94 15.86 -16.54
N ARG A 372 6.01 16.81 -16.31
CA ARG A 372 5.62 17.32 -14.99
C ARG A 372 4.26 16.80 -14.51
N ALA A 373 3.60 15.92 -15.26
CA ALA A 373 2.32 15.33 -14.85
C ALA A 373 2.35 13.80 -14.94
N PHE A 374 1.46 13.15 -14.20
CA PHE A 374 0.94 11.85 -14.59
C PHE A 374 -0.26 12.05 -15.50
N THR A 375 -0.34 11.24 -16.56
CA THR A 375 -1.41 11.33 -17.54
C THR A 375 -2.29 10.10 -17.44
N ILE A 376 -3.57 10.25 -17.11
CA ILE A 376 -4.53 9.14 -17.04
C ILE A 376 -5.59 9.36 -18.11
N GLU A 377 -5.90 8.31 -18.85
CA GLU A 377 -7.02 8.31 -19.79
C GLU A 377 -8.22 7.60 -19.17
N ILE A 378 -9.39 8.23 -19.27
CA ILE A 378 -10.67 7.69 -18.83
C ILE A 378 -11.50 7.44 -20.08
N SER A 379 -11.45 6.20 -20.56
CA SER A 379 -12.12 5.75 -21.79
C SER A 379 -13.38 4.91 -21.53
N GLU A 380 -13.55 4.35 -20.33
CA GLU A 380 -14.72 3.53 -20.00
C GLU A 380 -15.84 4.39 -19.42
N VAL A 381 -17.00 4.33 -20.07
CA VAL A 381 -18.27 4.80 -19.50
C VAL A 381 -19.21 3.61 -19.47
N HIS A 382 -19.47 3.08 -18.28
CA HIS A 382 -20.49 2.06 -18.09
C HIS A 382 -21.88 2.73 -18.14
N LEU A 383 -22.45 2.86 -19.34
CA LEU A 383 -23.76 3.47 -19.54
C LEU A 383 -24.91 2.64 -18.96
N ASP A 384 -24.69 1.33 -18.78
CA ASP A 384 -25.70 0.39 -18.28
C ASP A 384 -25.90 0.49 -16.75
N SER A 385 -24.96 1.11 -16.03
CA SER A 385 -24.93 1.18 -14.57
C SER A 385 -25.54 2.48 -14.04
N TRP A 386 -26.88 2.62 -14.15
CA TRP A 386 -27.62 3.82 -13.73
C TRP A 386 -28.27 3.71 -12.34
N GLU A 387 -28.45 2.50 -11.82
CA GLU A 387 -28.98 2.28 -10.47
C GLU A 387 -27.85 2.35 -9.43
N PRO A 388 -28.04 3.02 -8.27
CA PRO A 388 -27.06 3.00 -7.20
C PRO A 388 -26.90 1.56 -6.68
N LEU A 389 -25.77 0.92 -7.02
CA LEU A 389 -25.46 -0.46 -6.61
C LEU A 389 -25.31 -0.62 -5.09
N VAL A 390 -25.24 0.50 -4.35
CA VAL A 390 -25.00 0.55 -2.91
C VAL A 390 -26.00 1.48 -2.23
N SER A 391 -26.61 1.01 -1.14
CA SER A 391 -27.52 1.83 -0.32
C SER A 391 -26.83 3.10 0.22
N ALA A 392 -27.52 4.24 0.18
CA ALA A 392 -26.98 5.57 0.55
C ALA A 392 -26.34 5.66 1.95
N ASN A 393 -26.61 4.72 2.86
CA ASN A 393 -26.00 4.65 4.19
C ASN A 393 -24.55 4.13 4.20
N MET A 394 -23.99 3.69 3.07
CA MET A 394 -22.58 3.25 2.94
C MET A 394 -21.62 4.37 2.49
N GLY A 395 -22.13 5.55 2.12
CA GLY A 395 -21.34 6.69 1.62
C GLY A 395 -20.72 7.57 2.70
N ALA A 396 -20.32 7.02 3.85
CA ALA A 396 -19.68 7.80 4.90
C ALA A 396 -18.33 8.38 4.42
N ILE A 397 -18.00 9.58 4.89
CA ILE A 397 -16.68 10.18 4.65
C ILE A 397 -15.61 9.23 5.22
N VAL A 398 -14.62 8.92 4.39
CA VAL A 398 -13.47 8.09 4.74
C VAL A 398 -12.51 8.92 5.59
N ASP A 399 -12.11 8.40 6.74
CA ASP A 399 -11.02 8.97 7.52
C ASP A 399 -9.69 8.84 6.76
N TRP A 400 -9.34 9.89 6.03
CA TRP A 400 -8.15 9.97 5.20
C TRP A 400 -7.44 11.30 5.49
N PRO A 401 -6.55 11.34 6.50
CA PRO A 401 -5.88 12.59 6.86
C PRO A 401 -4.97 13.08 5.73
N PRO A 402 -4.73 14.40 5.60
CA PRO A 402 -3.88 14.98 4.55
C PRO A 402 -2.49 14.34 4.43
N THR A 403 -1.93 13.86 5.55
CA THR A 403 -0.63 13.18 5.59
C THR A 403 -0.57 11.89 4.76
N LYS A 404 -1.71 11.23 4.50
CA LYS A 404 -1.80 10.05 3.62
C LYS A 404 -1.61 10.40 2.15
N TRP A 405 -1.81 11.66 1.76
CA TRP A 405 -1.53 12.17 0.41
C TRP A 405 -0.06 12.56 0.22
N TYR A 406 0.73 12.64 1.29
CA TYR A 406 2.11 13.07 1.17
C TYR A 406 2.96 11.94 0.54
N PRO A 407 3.81 12.28 -0.46
CA PRO A 407 4.76 11.31 -0.99
C PRO A 407 5.79 10.96 0.09
N ARG A 408 6.29 9.73 0.06
CA ARG A 408 7.42 9.33 0.90
C ARG A 408 8.71 10.06 0.54
N ALA A 409 8.85 10.43 -0.73
CA ALA A 409 9.98 11.15 -1.28
C ALA A 409 9.58 11.79 -2.62
N ILE A 410 10.30 12.83 -3.06
CA ILE A 410 10.17 13.37 -4.43
C ILE A 410 11.31 12.92 -5.35
N ARG A 411 12.37 12.35 -4.77
CA ARG A 411 13.55 11.80 -5.47
C ARG A 411 13.97 10.50 -4.79
N LEU A 412 14.45 9.52 -5.55
CA LEU A 412 14.83 8.22 -5.00
C LEU A 412 15.87 8.29 -3.86
N PRO A 413 16.91 9.15 -3.92
CA PRO A 413 17.89 9.26 -2.83
C PRO A 413 17.33 9.76 -1.50
N GLU A 414 16.13 10.35 -1.48
CA GLU A 414 15.49 10.82 -0.25
C GLU A 414 14.77 9.68 0.50
N LEU A 415 14.56 8.53 -0.14
CA LEU A 415 13.94 7.37 0.49
C LEU A 415 14.82 6.83 1.62
N ARG A 416 14.20 6.57 2.77
CA ARG A 416 14.82 5.98 3.95
C ARG A 416 14.08 4.70 4.34
N ASN A 417 14.82 3.75 4.90
CA ASN A 417 14.28 2.49 5.45
C ASN A 417 13.40 1.71 4.44
N LEU A 418 13.94 1.46 3.24
CA LEU A 418 13.24 0.65 2.24
C LEU A 418 13.10 -0.79 2.72
N LYS A 419 11.90 -1.36 2.53
CA LYS A 419 11.69 -2.80 2.68
C LYS A 419 12.28 -3.52 1.47
N GLU A 420 12.62 -4.81 1.63
CA GLU A 420 13.14 -5.65 0.55
C GLU A 420 12.19 -5.65 -0.66
N GLU A 421 10.88 -5.77 -0.45
CA GLU A 421 9.86 -5.69 -1.50
C GLU A 421 9.86 -4.35 -2.25
N GLU A 422 10.06 -3.24 -1.55
CA GLU A 422 10.09 -1.90 -2.15
C GLU A 422 11.37 -1.69 -2.97
N GLU A 423 12.50 -2.21 -2.48
CA GLU A 423 13.77 -2.20 -3.22
C GLU A 423 13.66 -3.00 -4.52
N GLN A 424 12.99 -4.16 -4.49
CA GLN A 424 12.72 -4.94 -5.70
C GLN A 424 11.87 -4.18 -6.72
N GLU A 425 10.82 -3.47 -6.29
CA GLU A 425 10.02 -2.65 -7.21
C GLU A 425 10.82 -1.48 -7.80
N VAL A 426 11.72 -0.86 -7.03
CA VAL A 426 12.63 0.19 -7.55
C VAL A 426 13.57 -0.40 -8.62
N ILE A 427 14.20 -1.53 -8.35
CA ILE A 427 15.08 -2.21 -9.31
C ILE A 427 14.30 -2.56 -10.59
N ARG A 428 13.11 -3.15 -10.42
CA ARG A 428 12.20 -3.50 -11.51
C ARG A 428 11.86 -2.30 -12.39
N ALA A 429 11.46 -1.18 -11.81
CA ALA A 429 11.17 0.05 -12.55
C ALA A 429 12.40 0.55 -13.32
N VAL A 430 13.57 0.55 -12.68
CA VAL A 430 14.82 1.05 -13.28
C VAL A 430 15.25 0.19 -14.47
N ASP A 431 15.20 -1.14 -14.34
CA ASP A 431 15.61 -2.04 -15.42
C ASP A 431 14.66 -1.97 -16.61
N VAL A 432 13.36 -1.94 -16.36
CA VAL A 432 12.35 -1.77 -17.41
C VAL A 432 12.53 -0.43 -18.14
N LEU A 433 12.74 0.66 -17.40
CA LEU A 433 12.99 1.96 -18.04
C LEU A 433 14.32 1.98 -18.80
N LYS A 434 15.36 1.27 -18.36
CA LYS A 434 16.61 1.13 -19.13
C LYS A 434 16.39 0.44 -20.47
N GLU A 435 15.55 -0.59 -20.51
CA GLU A 435 15.19 -1.29 -21.75
C GLU A 435 14.40 -0.39 -22.70
N ILE A 436 13.28 0.18 -22.21
CA ILE A 436 12.45 1.12 -22.97
C ILE A 436 13.28 2.29 -23.49
N ASN A 437 14.18 2.84 -22.68
CA ASN A 437 14.97 4.00 -23.06
C ASN A 437 15.85 3.73 -24.28
N LYS A 438 16.33 2.49 -24.49
CA LYS A 438 17.07 2.11 -25.71
C LYS A 438 16.18 2.24 -26.96
N LEU A 439 14.92 1.82 -26.84
CA LEU A 439 13.94 1.87 -27.93
C LEU A 439 13.53 3.30 -28.26
N LEU A 440 13.59 4.23 -27.30
CA LEU A 440 13.25 5.64 -27.48
C LEU A 440 14.35 6.49 -28.13
N ILE A 441 15.61 6.00 -28.20
CA ILE A 441 16.77 6.73 -28.74
C ILE A 441 16.55 7.22 -30.19
N PRO A 442 16.05 6.40 -31.14
CA PRO A 442 15.94 6.80 -32.55
C PRO A 442 15.06 8.04 -32.77
N ALA A 443 14.06 8.26 -31.92
CA ALA A 443 13.18 9.43 -31.97
C ALA A 443 13.60 10.56 -31.02
N GLN A 444 14.74 10.44 -30.34
CA GLN A 444 15.22 11.37 -29.30
C GLN A 444 14.20 11.57 -28.17
N LEU A 445 13.50 10.50 -27.79
CA LEU A 445 12.46 10.51 -26.76
C LEU A 445 12.93 9.92 -25.44
N GLN A 446 14.24 9.91 -25.17
CA GLN A 446 14.79 9.30 -23.96
C GLN A 446 14.17 9.88 -22.67
N VAL A 447 14.04 9.04 -21.64
CA VAL A 447 13.58 9.44 -20.31
C VAL A 447 14.74 9.87 -19.42
N GLY A 448 14.51 10.87 -18.58
CA GLY A 448 15.49 11.36 -17.62
C GLY A 448 15.31 10.77 -16.21
N TYR A 449 16.17 11.20 -15.29
CA TYR A 449 16.12 10.80 -13.87
C TYR A 449 14.78 11.08 -13.20
N ARG A 450 14.09 12.15 -13.62
CA ARG A 450 12.77 12.50 -13.08
C ARG A 450 11.73 11.43 -13.36
N THR A 451 11.59 11.01 -14.61
CA THR A 451 10.64 9.95 -15.00
C THR A 451 10.96 8.65 -14.28
N ARG A 452 12.26 8.32 -14.15
CA ARG A 452 12.70 7.16 -13.37
C ARG A 452 12.24 7.22 -11.92
N ASP A 453 12.52 8.33 -11.24
CA ASP A 453 12.17 8.50 -9.84
C ASP A 453 10.65 8.47 -9.64
N GLU A 454 9.88 9.12 -10.52
CA GLU A 454 8.42 9.15 -10.48
C GLU A 454 7.81 7.76 -10.68
N VAL A 455 8.27 6.98 -11.66
CA VAL A 455 7.77 5.61 -11.89
C VAL A 455 8.08 4.71 -10.70
N ALA A 456 9.31 4.77 -10.17
CA ALA A 456 9.69 3.96 -9.02
C ALA A 456 8.93 4.35 -7.74
N LEU A 457 8.75 5.65 -7.49
CA LEU A 457 7.94 6.15 -6.37
C LEU A 457 6.47 5.77 -6.52
N PHE A 458 5.94 5.79 -7.76
CA PHE A 458 4.59 5.31 -8.04
C PHE A 458 4.42 3.85 -7.63
N LEU A 459 5.38 2.97 -7.95
CA LEU A 459 5.31 1.56 -7.53
C LEU A 459 5.38 1.39 -6.01
N ILE A 460 6.21 2.16 -5.32
CA ILE A 460 6.28 2.15 -3.85
C ILE A 460 4.92 2.54 -3.26
N HIS A 461 4.33 3.63 -3.74
CA HIS A 461 3.01 4.07 -3.27
C HIS A 461 1.90 3.09 -3.66
N ALA A 462 1.99 2.45 -4.82
CA ALA A 462 1.03 1.43 -5.27
C ALA A 462 1.09 0.18 -4.39
N ASN A 463 2.28 -0.22 -3.93
CA ASN A 463 2.45 -1.38 -3.05
C ASN A 463 1.74 -1.21 -1.70
N GLU A 464 1.50 0.03 -1.26
CA GLU A 464 0.75 0.31 -0.02
C GLU A 464 -0.76 0.11 -0.15
N ILE A 465 -1.30 0.04 -1.37
CA ILE A 465 -2.72 -0.18 -1.67
C ILE A 465 -2.89 -1.26 -2.77
N ARG A 466 -2.01 -2.25 -2.78
CA ARG A 466 -1.85 -3.24 -3.86
C ARG A 466 -3.13 -4.05 -4.10
N GLU A 467 -3.91 -4.28 -3.06
CA GLU A 467 -5.21 -4.93 -3.10
C GLU A 467 -6.24 -4.19 -3.97
N SER A 468 -6.09 -2.87 -4.11
CA SER A 468 -7.00 -2.03 -4.90
C SER A 468 -6.61 -1.97 -6.38
N PHE A 469 -5.45 -2.52 -6.77
CA PHE A 469 -5.06 -2.69 -8.18
C PHE A 469 -5.68 -3.97 -8.74
N THR A 470 -7.01 -4.01 -8.74
CA THR A 470 -7.82 -5.11 -9.25
C THR A 470 -8.94 -4.60 -10.14
N GLY A 471 -9.36 -5.41 -11.11
CA GLY A 471 -10.58 -5.18 -11.87
C GLY A 471 -11.82 -5.65 -11.12
N SER A 472 -12.99 -5.15 -11.49
CA SER A 472 -14.29 -5.60 -10.97
C SER A 472 -14.54 -7.10 -11.18
N ASN A 473 -13.87 -7.69 -12.17
CA ASN A 473 -13.87 -9.12 -12.47
C ASN A 473 -12.82 -9.94 -11.67
N GLY A 474 -12.04 -9.30 -10.80
CA GLY A 474 -10.96 -9.91 -10.03
C GLY A 474 -9.60 -10.01 -10.74
N GLU A 475 -9.45 -9.45 -11.95
CA GLU A 475 -8.16 -9.33 -12.64
C GLU A 475 -7.18 -8.56 -11.77
N LYS A 476 -5.93 -9.02 -11.64
CA LYS A 476 -4.88 -8.27 -10.95
C LYS A 476 -4.15 -7.37 -11.92
N ILE A 477 -4.08 -6.08 -11.59
CA ILE A 477 -3.46 -5.08 -12.46
C ILE A 477 -2.05 -4.79 -11.95
N ASP A 478 -1.07 -4.82 -12.84
CA ASP A 478 0.31 -4.46 -12.50
C ASP A 478 0.47 -2.93 -12.51
N PRO A 479 0.82 -2.29 -11.38
CA PRO A 479 1.01 -0.84 -11.34
C PRO A 479 2.11 -0.33 -12.27
N LEU A 480 3.09 -1.17 -12.64
CA LEU A 480 4.13 -0.78 -13.59
C LEU A 480 3.59 -0.59 -15.00
N ASP A 481 2.70 -1.47 -15.47
CA ASP A 481 2.03 -1.34 -16.76
C ASP A 481 1.33 0.02 -16.89
N LEU A 482 0.58 0.40 -15.84
CA LEU A 482 -0.09 1.69 -15.73
C LEU A 482 0.92 2.85 -15.69
N ALA A 483 1.99 2.75 -14.89
CA ALA A 483 2.99 3.81 -14.79
C ALA A 483 3.69 4.08 -16.13
N LEU A 484 3.97 3.04 -16.90
CA LEU A 484 4.53 3.16 -18.25
C LEU A 484 3.55 3.84 -19.20
N GLN A 485 2.28 3.46 -19.17
CA GLN A 485 1.24 4.11 -19.95
C GLN A 485 1.15 5.61 -19.62
N MET A 486 1.14 5.98 -18.33
CA MET A 486 0.99 7.37 -17.89
C MET A 486 2.22 8.26 -18.14
N LYS A 487 3.43 7.69 -18.24
CA LYS A 487 4.69 8.46 -18.29
C LYS A 487 5.47 8.32 -19.59
N ILE A 488 5.30 7.24 -20.34
CA ILE A 488 6.08 6.97 -21.56
C ILE A 488 5.27 7.31 -22.80
N LEU A 489 4.08 6.74 -22.96
CA LEU A 489 3.29 6.87 -24.19
C LEU A 489 2.89 8.32 -24.52
N PRO A 490 2.52 9.20 -23.56
CA PRO A 490 2.23 10.61 -23.83
C PRO A 490 3.32 11.37 -24.57
N ARG A 491 4.57 10.90 -24.49
CA ARG A 491 5.74 11.53 -25.10
C ARG A 491 5.92 11.12 -26.56
N ILE A 492 5.23 10.08 -27.01
CA ILE A 492 5.30 9.54 -28.37
C ILE A 492 4.19 10.19 -29.20
N VAL A 493 4.57 11.20 -29.97
CA VAL A 493 3.64 11.98 -30.80
C VAL A 493 4.31 12.28 -32.14
N GLY A 494 3.58 12.06 -33.23
CA GLY A 494 4.05 12.36 -34.59
C GLY A 494 3.78 11.25 -35.59
N GLY A 495 4.24 11.46 -36.83
CA GLY A 495 4.10 10.52 -37.94
C GLY A 495 5.42 10.09 -38.59
N SER A 496 6.55 10.41 -37.97
CA SER A 496 7.86 10.13 -38.58
C SER A 496 8.21 8.64 -38.55
N THR A 497 9.08 8.20 -39.46
CA THR A 497 9.60 6.83 -39.47
C THR A 497 10.24 6.43 -38.14
N ALA A 498 10.89 7.37 -37.45
CA ALA A 498 11.46 7.13 -36.12
C ALA A 498 10.38 6.84 -35.07
N ILE A 499 9.25 7.56 -35.10
CA ILE A 499 8.10 7.28 -34.21
C ILE A 499 7.50 5.91 -34.53
N ARG A 500 7.35 5.58 -35.81
CA ARG A 500 6.88 4.25 -36.24
C ARG A 500 7.74 3.12 -35.70
N GLN A 501 9.08 3.26 -35.79
CA GLN A 501 10.03 2.29 -35.25
C GLN A 501 9.95 2.18 -33.72
N VAL A 502 9.77 3.32 -33.03
CA VAL A 502 9.58 3.33 -31.58
C VAL A 502 8.31 2.57 -31.18
N VAL A 503 7.17 2.84 -31.84
CA VAL A 503 5.90 2.18 -31.52
C VAL A 503 6.00 0.67 -31.77
N LEU A 504 6.56 0.23 -32.90
CA LEU A 504 6.79 -1.19 -33.20
C LEU A 504 7.71 -1.85 -32.17
N GLY A 505 8.86 -1.23 -31.89
CA GLY A 505 9.83 -1.76 -30.94
C GLY A 505 9.24 -1.90 -29.55
N LEU A 506 8.48 -0.90 -29.09
CA LEU A 506 7.79 -0.96 -27.81
C LEU A 506 6.67 -1.99 -27.80
N LEU A 507 5.92 -2.16 -28.90
CA LEU A 507 4.85 -3.13 -28.99
C LEU A 507 5.39 -4.55 -28.86
N GLY A 508 6.43 -4.91 -29.62
CA GLY A 508 7.07 -6.21 -29.48
C GLY A 508 7.64 -6.45 -28.09
N TRP A 509 8.31 -5.44 -27.53
CA TRP A 509 8.85 -5.51 -26.17
C TRP A 509 7.74 -5.68 -25.12
N ALA A 510 6.60 -5.02 -25.30
CA ALA A 510 5.45 -5.12 -24.40
C ALA A 510 4.75 -6.49 -24.47
N MET A 511 4.73 -7.10 -25.66
CA MET A 511 4.17 -8.43 -25.87
C MET A 511 5.08 -9.52 -25.32
N ALA A 512 6.33 -9.57 -25.78
CA ALA A 512 7.23 -10.72 -25.58
C ALA A 512 8.58 -10.39 -24.93
N GLY A 513 8.85 -9.11 -24.62
CA GLY A 513 10.14 -8.66 -24.09
C GLY A 513 11.22 -8.37 -25.13
N GLU A 514 10.94 -8.57 -26.42
CA GLU A 514 11.86 -8.34 -27.53
C GLU A 514 11.24 -7.41 -28.57
N PRO A 515 11.96 -6.41 -29.11
CA PRO A 515 11.39 -5.43 -30.02
C PRO A 515 11.06 -6.02 -31.39
N TYR A 516 9.92 -5.63 -31.96
CA TYR A 516 9.61 -5.90 -33.37
C TYR A 516 10.47 -5.03 -34.28
N LYS A 517 10.85 -5.58 -35.43
CA LYS A 517 11.70 -4.90 -36.40
C LYS A 517 10.90 -4.38 -37.59
N ASN A 518 9.84 -5.11 -37.93
CA ASN A 518 9.07 -4.88 -39.14
C ASN A 518 7.57 -4.96 -38.84
N ASP A 519 6.77 -4.32 -39.67
CA ASP A 519 5.31 -4.35 -39.61
C ASP A 519 4.70 -5.77 -39.63
N GLU A 520 5.33 -6.69 -40.37
CA GLU A 520 4.88 -8.08 -40.48
C GLU A 520 4.89 -8.80 -39.12
N ASP A 521 5.79 -8.40 -38.20
CA ASP A 521 5.88 -8.97 -36.86
C ASP A 521 4.68 -8.51 -35.99
N ALA A 522 4.20 -7.28 -36.19
CA ALA A 522 3.12 -6.68 -35.40
C ALA A 522 1.73 -7.02 -35.94
N ARG A 523 1.63 -7.36 -37.22
CA ARG A 523 0.35 -7.55 -37.93
C ARG A 523 -0.56 -8.63 -37.30
N PRO A 524 -0.08 -9.83 -36.92
CA PRO A 524 -0.95 -10.84 -36.30
C PRO A 524 -1.55 -10.35 -34.98
N ILE A 525 -0.74 -9.72 -34.12
CA ILE A 525 -1.20 -9.18 -32.83
C ILE A 525 -2.22 -8.08 -33.04
N PHE A 526 -2.01 -7.22 -34.03
CA PHE A 526 -2.95 -6.17 -34.38
C PHE A 526 -4.29 -6.72 -34.88
N GLU A 527 -4.26 -7.69 -35.80
CA GLU A 527 -5.47 -8.34 -36.34
C GLU A 527 -6.25 -9.06 -35.22
N ASP A 528 -5.57 -9.77 -34.32
CA ASP A 528 -6.19 -10.42 -33.16
C ASP A 528 -6.84 -9.40 -32.19
N TRP A 529 -6.13 -8.31 -31.89
CA TRP A 529 -6.64 -7.22 -31.05
C TRP A 529 -7.86 -6.52 -31.67
N GLU A 530 -7.82 -6.26 -32.98
CA GLU A 530 -8.95 -5.69 -33.71
C GLU A 530 -10.16 -6.63 -33.72
N ASN A 531 -9.94 -7.92 -34.02
CA ASN A 531 -10.98 -8.95 -34.04
C ASN A 531 -11.62 -9.18 -32.65
N ALA A 532 -10.85 -8.98 -31.57
CA ALA A 532 -11.35 -9.02 -30.20
C ALA A 532 -12.15 -7.75 -29.80
N GLY A 533 -12.35 -6.81 -30.72
CA GLY A 533 -13.11 -5.59 -30.47
C GLY A 533 -12.30 -4.47 -29.82
N ARG A 534 -10.99 -4.41 -30.07
CA ARG A 534 -10.07 -3.39 -29.55
C ARG A 534 -10.07 -3.31 -28.01
N PRO A 535 -9.81 -4.44 -27.30
CA PRO A 535 -9.82 -4.45 -25.84
C PRO A 535 -8.76 -3.52 -25.25
N MET A 536 -9.00 -2.99 -24.05
CA MET A 536 -8.07 -2.10 -23.36
C MET A 536 -6.84 -2.81 -22.77
N ALA A 537 -6.83 -4.14 -22.79
CA ALA A 537 -5.73 -4.97 -22.32
C ALA A 537 -5.57 -6.19 -23.25
N ILE A 538 -4.33 -6.54 -23.58
CA ILE A 538 -3.98 -7.79 -24.27
C ILE A 538 -3.47 -8.77 -23.22
N THR A 539 -4.28 -9.76 -22.84
CA THR A 539 -4.03 -10.66 -21.70
C THR A 539 -2.75 -11.49 -21.83
N GLU A 540 -2.33 -11.77 -23.07
CA GLU A 540 -1.14 -12.56 -23.38
C GLU A 540 0.14 -11.72 -23.31
N ALA A 541 0.03 -10.40 -23.26
CA ALA A 541 1.17 -9.50 -23.25
C ALA A 541 1.82 -9.44 -21.85
N LYS A 542 3.14 -9.23 -21.82
CA LYS A 542 3.87 -8.93 -20.59
C LYS A 542 3.38 -7.64 -19.91
N TYR A 543 2.96 -6.66 -20.70
CA TYR A 543 2.35 -5.40 -20.25
C TYR A 543 1.01 -5.17 -20.99
N PRO A 544 -0.10 -5.74 -20.50
CA PRO A 544 -1.37 -5.80 -21.21
C PRO A 544 -1.93 -4.47 -21.70
N ARG A 545 -2.00 -3.46 -20.83
CA ARG A 545 -2.62 -2.16 -21.13
C ARG A 545 -1.68 -1.28 -21.95
N PHE A 546 -0.38 -1.33 -21.67
CA PHE A 546 0.63 -0.66 -22.47
C PHE A 546 0.67 -1.19 -23.91
N ALA A 547 0.59 -2.51 -24.10
CA ALA A 547 0.53 -3.14 -25.42
C ALA A 547 -0.76 -2.79 -26.17
N ALA A 548 -1.92 -2.90 -25.53
CA ALA A 548 -3.19 -2.51 -26.13
C ALA A 548 -3.19 -1.05 -26.60
N ARG A 549 -2.61 -0.14 -25.81
CA ARG A 549 -2.50 1.26 -26.23
C ARG A 549 -1.54 1.45 -27.40
N LEU A 550 -0.45 0.70 -27.45
CA LEU A 550 0.46 0.71 -28.59
C LEU A 550 -0.19 0.17 -29.86
N CYS A 551 -1.09 -0.82 -29.78
CA CYS A 551 -1.90 -1.28 -30.92
C CYS A 551 -2.77 -0.15 -31.49
N LEU A 552 -3.45 0.61 -30.63
CA LEU A 552 -4.22 1.78 -31.07
C LEU A 552 -3.31 2.85 -31.70
N MET A 553 -2.16 3.13 -31.07
CA MET A 553 -1.21 4.10 -31.62
C MET A 553 -0.66 3.65 -32.98
N TRP A 554 -0.45 2.35 -33.15
CA TRP A 554 0.00 1.72 -34.39
C TRP A 554 -1.07 1.79 -35.49
N GLU A 555 -2.33 1.49 -35.16
CA GLU A 555 -3.48 1.63 -36.07
C GLU A 555 -3.54 3.03 -36.69
N ARG A 556 -3.39 4.05 -35.85
CA ARG A 556 -3.41 5.46 -36.26
C ARG A 556 -2.24 5.84 -37.16
N LEU A 557 -1.04 5.32 -36.87
CA LEU A 557 0.10 5.48 -37.78
C LEU A 557 -0.16 4.88 -39.17
N LEU A 558 -0.84 3.73 -39.24
CA LEU A 558 -1.14 3.07 -40.51
C LEU A 558 -2.27 3.77 -41.29
N THR A 559 -3.30 4.23 -40.59
CA THR A 559 -4.53 4.78 -41.20
C THR A 559 -4.44 6.28 -41.46
N GLU A 560 -3.86 7.04 -40.52
CA GLU A 560 -3.82 8.51 -40.54
C GLU A 560 -2.41 9.06 -40.80
N GLY A 561 -1.37 8.22 -40.69
CA GLY A 561 0.03 8.66 -40.83
C GLY A 561 0.54 9.48 -39.65
N TYR A 562 -0.22 9.54 -38.55
CA TYR A 562 0.11 10.28 -37.33
C TYR A 562 -0.42 9.52 -36.13
N THR A 563 0.26 9.64 -34.99
CA THR A 563 -0.23 9.06 -33.74
C THR A 563 0.09 9.96 -32.57
N SER A 564 -0.71 9.82 -31.53
CA SER A 564 -0.42 10.35 -30.22
C SER A 564 -0.99 9.45 -29.15
N TYR A 565 -0.59 9.67 -27.90
CA TYR A 565 -1.24 9.00 -26.79
C TYR A 565 -2.73 9.34 -26.66
N TRP A 566 -3.19 10.45 -27.26
CA TRP A 566 -4.52 10.99 -27.01
C TRP A 566 -5.50 10.70 -28.16
N LEU A 567 -5.04 11.08 -29.34
CA LEU A 567 -5.71 11.06 -30.63
C LEU A 567 -5.19 9.98 -31.54
#